data_AF-A0A4R2RPM2-F1
#
_entry.id   AF-A0A4R2RPM2-F1
#
_cell.length_a   1.000
_cell.length_b   1.000
_cell.length_c   1.000
_cell.angle_alpha   90.00
_cell.angle_beta   90.00
_cell.angle_gamma   90.00
#
_symmetry.space_group_name_H-M   'P 1'
#
loop_
_entity.id
_entity.type
_entity.pdbx_description
1 polymer ?
#
loop_
_entity_poly.entity_id
_entity_poly.type
_entity_poly.pdbx_seq_one_letter_code
_entity_poly.pdbx_strand_id
1 'polypeptide(L)'
;MNRKLFSPTIKIMGVVSAFFLLTACTSTKTESSPSPTQPEASQPSSKDPITSPLIDKLVISAEQGRITEPFQAKLGARKQDIESALGKPQADSSHDDYYSYDLKTHHVYFTFQQDKVSSIMYRWNQGSSSIQYQDVVNKLGETSRIIKGRGMINLTYTIKSSTVTFVFPMHKNQNEQKLTQYSIHTTP
;
A
#
# COMPACT_ATOMS: atom_id res chain seq x y z
N MET A 1 3.46 10.73 60.31
CA MET A 1 3.26 11.29 58.95
C MET A 1 3.06 10.11 58.00
N ASN A 2 1.83 9.94 57.50
CA ASN A 2 1.44 9.95 56.07
C ASN A 2 2.06 8.84 55.20
N ARG A 3 1.36 8.06 54.36
CA ARG A 3 -0.05 7.98 53.92
C ARG A 3 -0.22 6.60 53.25
N LYS A 4 -1.41 5.99 53.41
CA LYS A 4 -1.95 4.93 52.54
C LYS A 4 -2.25 5.49 51.13
N LEU A 5 -2.27 4.63 50.11
CA LEU A 5 -3.11 4.67 48.89
C LEU A 5 -2.83 3.37 48.08
N PHE A 6 -3.67 2.33 48.18
CA PHE A 6 -4.88 1.99 47.38
C PHE A 6 -4.61 1.61 45.90
N SER A 7 -4.93 0.34 45.58
CA SER A 7 -5.08 -0.21 44.22
C SER A 7 -6.38 0.23 43.55
N PRO A 8 -6.42 0.38 42.21
CA PRO A 8 -7.68 0.42 41.48
C PRO A 8 -8.00 -0.90 40.75
N THR A 9 -9.17 -1.39 41.16
CA THR A 9 -10.14 -2.31 40.57
C THR A 9 -10.31 -2.22 39.05
N ILE A 10 -10.30 -3.38 38.39
CA ILE A 10 -10.76 -3.58 37.01
C ILE A 10 -12.29 -3.54 36.99
N LYS A 11 -12.88 -2.63 36.20
CA LYS A 11 -14.32 -2.66 35.85
C LYS A 11 -14.46 -3.19 34.43
N ILE A 12 -14.97 -4.41 34.31
CA ILE A 12 -15.52 -4.95 33.06
C ILE A 12 -16.97 -4.46 33.01
N MET A 13 -17.33 -3.68 32.00
CA MET A 13 -18.70 -3.24 31.77
C MET A 13 -19.06 -3.44 30.30
N GLY A 14 -19.99 -4.38 30.08
CA GLY A 14 -21.11 -4.20 29.17
C GLY A 14 -20.86 -4.34 27.67
N VAL A 15 -21.05 -5.57 27.17
CA VAL A 15 -21.50 -5.83 25.79
C VAL A 15 -22.90 -5.23 25.63
N VAL A 16 -23.11 -4.39 24.62
CA VAL A 16 -24.44 -4.14 24.06
C VAL A 16 -24.39 -4.33 22.56
N SER A 17 -24.97 -5.45 22.15
CA SER A 17 -25.26 -5.83 20.77
C SER A 17 -26.42 -4.98 20.27
N ALA A 18 -26.22 -4.24 19.18
CA ALA A 18 -27.31 -3.61 18.42
C ALA A 18 -27.37 -4.30 17.05
N PHE A 19 -28.26 -5.30 16.97
CA PHE A 19 -28.78 -5.82 15.72
C PHE A 19 -29.56 -4.70 15.03
N PHE A 20 -29.03 -4.15 13.93
CA PHE A 20 -29.84 -3.36 13.01
C PHE A 20 -30.57 -4.33 12.07
N LEU A 21 -31.87 -4.49 12.32
CA LEU A 21 -32.81 -5.18 11.43
C LEU A 21 -32.95 -4.36 10.13
N LEU A 22 -32.49 -4.92 9.02
CA LEU A 22 -32.77 -4.41 7.68
C LEU A 22 -34.23 -4.78 7.34
N THR A 23 -35.12 -3.80 7.38
CA THR A 23 -36.47 -3.94 6.83
C THR A 23 -36.39 -3.89 5.30
N ALA A 24 -36.71 -5.01 4.66
CA ALA A 24 -36.96 -5.09 3.24
C ALA A 24 -38.33 -4.46 2.92
N CYS A 25 -38.34 -3.46 2.03
CA CYS A 25 -39.55 -3.00 1.37
C CYS A 25 -39.57 -3.56 -0.05
N THR A 26 -40.38 -4.59 -0.29
CA THR A 26 -40.81 -4.99 -1.63
C THR A 26 -42.12 -4.31 -1.96
N SER A 27 -42.22 -3.72 -3.15
CA SER A 27 -43.50 -3.46 -3.81
C SER A 27 -43.46 -3.99 -5.25
N THR A 28 -44.21 -5.06 -5.48
CA THR A 28 -44.73 -5.54 -6.79
C THR A 28 -45.83 -4.56 -7.24
N LYS A 29 -46.02 -4.12 -8.49
CA LYS A 29 -46.22 -4.80 -9.79
C LYS A 29 -46.45 -3.64 -10.81
N THR A 30 -46.09 -3.68 -12.10
CA THR A 30 -46.79 -4.36 -13.21
C THR A 30 -46.03 -4.14 -14.54
N GLU A 31 -46.04 -5.17 -15.39
CA GLU A 31 -45.44 -5.33 -16.72
C GLU A 31 -45.82 -4.30 -17.81
N SER A 32 -44.90 -4.12 -18.76
CA SER A 32 -45.18 -4.32 -20.20
C SER A 32 -43.87 -4.58 -20.97
N SER A 33 -43.86 -5.67 -21.75
CA SER A 33 -42.85 -6.05 -22.78
C SER A 33 -43.46 -5.83 -24.18
N PRO A 34 -42.71 -5.79 -25.32
CA PRO A 34 -41.47 -6.55 -25.60
C PRO A 34 -40.33 -5.83 -26.36
N SER A 35 -39.16 -6.49 -26.34
CA SER A 35 -37.89 -6.30 -27.07
C SER A 35 -38.02 -6.33 -28.63
N PRO A 36 -37.00 -6.01 -29.48
CA PRO A 36 -35.54 -6.10 -29.23
C PRO A 36 -34.65 -4.99 -29.84
N THR A 37 -33.43 -4.82 -29.32
CA THR A 37 -32.14 -4.62 -30.05
C THR A 37 -31.01 -4.40 -29.03
N GLN A 38 -30.06 -5.33 -28.95
CA GLN A 38 -28.66 -5.10 -28.56
C GLN A 38 -27.81 -5.67 -29.71
N PRO A 39 -26.51 -5.33 -29.89
CA PRO A 39 -25.52 -4.87 -28.90
C PRO A 39 -25.03 -3.45 -29.26
N GLU A 40 -24.24 -2.68 -28.51
CA GLU A 40 -23.12 -2.95 -27.63
C GLU A 40 -22.83 -1.59 -26.98
N ALA A 41 -23.05 -1.44 -25.68
CA ALA A 41 -22.50 -0.33 -24.94
C ALA A 41 -21.63 -0.98 -23.88
N SER A 42 -20.33 -1.05 -24.17
CA SER A 42 -19.30 -1.46 -23.22
C SER A 42 -19.45 -0.58 -21.98
N GLN A 43 -20.13 -1.10 -20.96
CA GLN A 43 -20.15 -0.51 -19.64
C GLN A 43 -18.70 -0.41 -19.16
N PRO A 44 -18.27 0.73 -18.61
CA PRO A 44 -16.98 0.80 -17.95
C PRO A 44 -16.98 -0.22 -16.81
N SER A 45 -16.01 -1.15 -16.89
CA SER A 45 -15.66 -2.13 -15.87
C SER A 45 -15.71 -1.52 -14.48
N SER A 46 -16.31 -2.25 -13.54
CA SER A 46 -16.53 -1.86 -12.15
C SER A 46 -15.28 -1.23 -11.52
N LYS A 47 -15.44 -0.03 -10.93
CA LYS A 47 -14.50 0.48 -9.94
C LYS A 47 -14.58 -0.43 -8.72
N ASP A 48 -13.66 -1.38 -8.61
CA ASP A 48 -13.54 -2.20 -7.40
C ASP A 48 -13.27 -1.28 -6.18
N PRO A 49 -14.15 -1.25 -5.16
CA PRO A 49 -13.99 -0.37 -4.01
C PRO A 49 -12.80 -0.75 -3.10
N ILE A 50 -12.09 -1.84 -3.39
CA ILE A 50 -11.00 -2.38 -2.56
C ILE A 50 -9.62 -1.87 -3.00
N THR A 51 -9.43 -1.44 -4.26
CA THR A 51 -8.11 -0.99 -4.77
C THR A 51 -7.80 0.47 -4.43
N SER A 52 -8.81 1.36 -4.49
CA SER A 52 -8.67 2.78 -4.10
C SER A 52 -8.14 2.98 -2.67
N PRO A 53 -8.59 2.22 -1.65
CA PRO A 53 -8.04 2.32 -0.30
C PRO A 53 -6.53 2.04 -0.19
N LEU A 54 -5.97 1.16 -1.04
CA LEU A 54 -4.58 0.73 -0.90
C LEU A 54 -3.61 1.74 -1.52
N ILE A 55 -3.95 2.29 -2.69
CA ILE A 55 -3.15 3.37 -3.28
C ILE A 55 -3.18 4.61 -2.38
N ASP A 56 -4.33 4.93 -1.78
CA ASP A 56 -4.43 6.03 -0.81
C ASP A 56 -3.49 5.83 0.38
N LYS A 57 -3.44 4.62 0.95
CA LYS A 57 -2.52 4.28 2.04
C LYS A 57 -1.06 4.42 1.63
N LEU A 58 -0.69 4.01 0.41
CA LEU A 58 0.68 4.16 -0.08
C LEU A 58 1.05 5.63 -0.23
N VAL A 59 0.16 6.45 -0.81
CA VAL A 59 0.40 7.88 -1.00
C VAL A 59 0.54 8.60 0.35
N ILE A 60 -0.36 8.34 1.29
CA ILE A 60 -0.30 8.90 2.65
C ILE A 60 1.00 8.49 3.36
N SER A 61 1.43 7.24 3.21
CA SER A 61 2.68 6.76 3.80
C SER A 61 3.89 7.44 3.14
N ALA A 62 3.87 7.58 1.81
CA ALA A 62 4.93 8.25 1.06
C ALA A 62 5.10 9.72 1.46
N GLU A 63 3.98 10.43 1.69
CA GLU A 63 3.97 11.80 2.21
C GLU A 63 4.66 11.93 3.58
N GLN A 64 4.66 10.85 4.37
CA GLN A 64 5.31 10.77 5.68
C GLN A 64 6.74 10.20 5.59
N GLY A 65 7.23 9.91 4.38
CA GLY A 65 8.51 9.25 4.15
C GLY A 65 8.53 7.81 4.68
N ARG A 66 7.40 7.11 4.66
CA ARG A 66 7.20 5.75 5.19
C ARG A 66 6.68 4.80 4.12
N ILE A 67 6.93 3.51 4.32
CA ILE A 67 6.27 2.43 3.58
C ILE A 67 5.10 1.86 4.40
N THR A 68 4.13 1.25 3.72
CA THR A 68 2.99 0.55 4.36
C THR A 68 3.38 -0.87 4.73
N GLU A 69 3.30 -1.21 6.03
CA GLU A 69 3.49 -2.56 6.59
C GLU A 69 4.82 -3.28 6.23
N PRO A 70 5.21 -4.31 7.00
CA PRO A 70 4.71 -4.69 8.33
C PRO A 70 5.28 -3.82 9.47
N PHE A 71 6.04 -2.77 9.17
CA PHE A 71 6.58 -1.87 10.19
C PHE A 71 6.79 -0.45 9.67
N GLN A 72 6.73 0.54 10.57
CA GLN A 72 6.82 1.97 10.23
C GLN A 72 8.27 2.44 10.07
N ALA A 73 9.06 1.76 9.24
CA ALA A 73 10.34 2.33 8.83
C ALA A 73 10.09 3.63 8.06
N LYS A 74 10.88 4.65 8.39
CA LYS A 74 10.86 5.94 7.71
C LYS A 74 12.23 6.25 7.14
N LEU A 75 12.23 7.04 6.07
CA LEU A 75 13.43 7.74 5.62
C LEU A 75 14.05 8.52 6.79
N GLY A 76 15.36 8.42 6.94
CA GLY A 76 16.13 9.02 8.02
C GLY A 76 16.19 8.20 9.33
N ALA A 77 15.50 7.07 9.44
CA ALA A 77 15.64 6.16 10.59
C ALA A 77 17.06 5.57 10.66
N ARG A 78 17.56 5.26 11.86
CA ARG A 78 18.90 4.67 12.03
C ARG A 78 18.87 3.17 11.75
N LYS A 79 20.00 2.59 11.36
CA LYS A 79 20.17 1.12 11.25
C LYS A 79 19.65 0.35 12.47
N GLN A 80 20.01 0.83 13.67
CA GLN A 80 19.60 0.22 14.93
C GLN A 80 18.08 0.23 15.11
N ASP A 81 17.37 1.25 14.61
CA ASP A 81 15.91 1.31 14.67
C ASP A 81 15.29 0.20 13.80
N ILE A 82 15.89 -0.06 12.63
CA ILE A 82 15.47 -1.15 11.73
C ILE A 82 15.73 -2.50 12.38
N GLU A 83 16.93 -2.72 12.93
CA GLU A 83 17.27 -3.97 13.62
C GLU A 83 16.41 -4.23 14.86
N SER A 84 16.06 -3.18 15.60
CA SER A 84 15.17 -3.30 16.76
C SER A 84 13.76 -3.72 16.37
N ALA A 85 13.31 -3.32 15.17
CA ALA A 85 11.97 -3.63 14.67
C ALA A 85 11.88 -4.99 13.97
N LEU A 86 12.90 -5.36 13.19
CA LEU A 86 12.89 -6.55 12.34
C LEU A 86 13.86 -7.66 12.75
N GLY A 87 14.71 -7.41 13.75
CA GLY A 87 15.86 -8.25 14.04
C GLY A 87 17.03 -7.94 13.10
N LYS A 88 18.12 -8.71 13.22
CA LYS A 88 19.26 -8.56 12.32
C LYS A 88 18.90 -9.05 10.90
N PRO A 89 19.40 -8.39 9.84
CA PRO A 89 19.21 -8.85 8.48
C PRO A 89 19.89 -10.22 8.27
N GLN A 90 19.50 -10.94 7.22
CA GLN A 90 20.11 -12.23 6.89
C GLN A 90 21.62 -12.05 6.62
N ALA A 91 22.45 -13.01 7.03
CA ALA A 91 23.91 -12.87 7.07
C ALA A 91 24.56 -12.47 5.72
N ASP A 92 23.96 -12.87 4.60
CA ASP A 92 24.48 -12.60 3.26
C ASP A 92 23.98 -11.26 2.67
N SER A 93 23.15 -10.53 3.43
CA SER A 93 22.52 -9.28 3.01
C SER A 93 23.04 -8.04 3.73
N SER A 94 24.02 -8.19 4.63
CA SER A 94 24.63 -7.07 5.36
C SER A 94 25.88 -6.60 4.64
N HIS A 95 25.70 -5.78 3.61
CA HIS A 95 26.73 -4.80 3.25
C HIS A 95 26.52 -3.58 4.16
N ASP A 96 27.57 -2.86 4.54
CA ASP A 96 27.46 -1.75 5.52
C ASP A 96 26.42 -0.69 5.12
N ASP A 97 26.07 -0.57 3.85
CA ASP A 97 25.10 0.40 3.32
C ASP A 97 23.75 -0.21 2.94
N TYR A 98 23.51 -1.49 3.23
CA TYR A 98 22.33 -2.19 2.72
C TYR A 98 21.86 -3.31 3.64
N TYR A 99 20.55 -3.35 3.95
CA TYR A 99 19.87 -4.47 4.61
C TYR A 99 18.76 -5.03 3.73
N SER A 100 18.58 -6.35 3.76
CA SER A 100 17.43 -7.02 3.16
C SER A 100 16.71 -7.95 4.14
N TYR A 101 15.39 -8.02 4.00
CA TYR A 101 14.52 -8.85 4.84
C TYR A 101 13.49 -9.56 3.98
N ASP A 102 13.47 -10.89 4.02
CA ASP A 102 12.36 -11.69 3.51
C ASP A 102 11.26 -11.79 4.57
N LEU A 103 10.17 -11.07 4.35
CA LEU A 103 8.96 -11.11 5.17
C LEU A 103 7.95 -12.05 4.51
N LYS A 104 6.89 -12.42 5.22
CA LYS A 104 5.93 -13.45 4.76
C LYS A 104 5.39 -13.18 3.34
N THR A 105 5.04 -11.93 3.05
CA THR A 105 4.38 -11.54 1.79
C THR A 105 5.27 -10.67 0.91
N HIS A 106 6.41 -10.20 1.41
CA HIS A 106 7.21 -9.17 0.79
C HIS A 106 8.69 -9.31 1.10
N HIS A 107 9.52 -8.83 0.18
CA HIS A 107 10.93 -8.59 0.40
C HIS A 107 11.14 -7.09 0.56
N VAL A 108 11.77 -6.68 1.65
CA VAL A 108 12.05 -5.29 1.95
C VAL A 108 13.54 -5.03 1.97
N TYR A 109 13.94 -3.93 1.35
CA TYR A 109 15.32 -3.50 1.24
C TYR A 109 15.48 -2.09 1.79
N PHE A 110 16.54 -1.90 2.57
CA PHE A 110 16.94 -0.61 3.13
C PHE A 110 18.31 -0.26 2.59
N THR A 111 18.44 0.92 2.01
CA THR A 111 19.75 1.51 1.71
C THR A 111 20.03 2.59 2.74
N PHE A 112 21.27 2.66 3.20
CA PHE A 112 21.72 3.60 4.22
C PHE A 112 22.71 4.60 3.65
N GLN A 113 22.60 5.85 4.10
CA GLN A 113 23.58 6.89 3.92
C GLN A 113 23.87 7.49 5.29
N GLN A 114 25.15 7.51 5.71
CA GLN A 114 25.56 8.00 7.05
C GLN A 114 24.72 7.36 8.18
N ASP A 115 24.60 6.02 8.15
CA ASP A 115 23.82 5.19 9.08
C ASP A 115 22.31 5.48 9.18
N LYS A 116 21.78 6.27 8.25
CA LYS A 116 20.35 6.58 8.15
C LYS A 116 19.75 6.01 6.88
N VAL A 117 18.52 5.54 6.96
CA VAL A 117 17.77 5.04 5.80
C VAL A 117 17.61 6.15 4.77
N SER A 118 18.20 5.99 3.59
CA SER A 118 18.07 6.91 2.45
C SER A 118 17.08 6.40 1.41
N SER A 119 16.87 5.09 1.35
CA SER A 119 15.91 4.45 0.45
C SER A 119 15.27 3.24 1.13
N ILE A 120 13.99 3.04 0.83
CA ILE A 120 13.23 1.85 1.19
C ILE A 120 12.58 1.29 -0.07
N MET A 121 12.85 0.03 -0.40
CA MET A 121 12.23 -0.67 -1.52
C MET A 121 11.44 -1.87 -1.02
N TYR A 122 10.24 -2.02 -1.55
CA TYR A 122 9.27 -3.04 -1.19
C TYR A 122 8.88 -3.84 -2.42
N ARG A 123 9.05 -5.16 -2.37
CA ARG A 123 8.73 -6.08 -3.46
C ARG A 123 7.80 -7.16 -2.96
N TRP A 124 6.77 -7.51 -3.72
CA TRP A 124 5.90 -8.64 -3.37
C TRP A 124 6.59 -9.97 -3.69
N ASN A 125 6.59 -10.92 -2.74
CA ASN A 125 7.28 -12.22 -2.89
C ASN A 125 6.59 -13.14 -3.89
N GLN A 126 5.26 -13.08 -3.94
CA GLN A 126 4.45 -13.86 -4.87
C GLN A 126 3.46 -12.94 -5.58
N GLY A 127 3.58 -12.88 -6.90
CA GLY A 127 2.68 -12.11 -7.77
C GLY A 127 2.84 -10.61 -7.63
N SER A 128 1.71 -9.92 -7.59
CA SER A 128 1.60 -8.47 -7.63
C SER A 128 0.55 -8.02 -6.61
N SER A 129 0.61 -6.76 -6.21
CA SER A 129 -0.44 -6.16 -5.38
C SER A 129 -1.78 -6.11 -6.14
N SER A 130 -2.85 -5.72 -5.46
CA SER A 130 -4.13 -5.38 -6.11
C SER A 130 -4.12 -4.01 -6.80
N ILE A 131 -3.05 -3.22 -6.70
CA ILE A 131 -2.94 -1.87 -7.27
C ILE A 131 -2.63 -1.96 -8.76
N GLN A 132 -3.50 -1.39 -9.58
CA GLN A 132 -3.31 -1.35 -11.03
C GLN A 132 -2.54 -0.09 -11.46
N TYR A 133 -1.87 -0.17 -12.61
CA TYR A 133 -1.22 0.97 -13.25
C TYR A 133 -2.16 2.18 -13.37
N GLN A 134 -3.38 1.95 -13.86
CA GLN A 134 -4.38 3.00 -14.06
C GLN A 134 -4.81 3.64 -12.73
N ASP A 135 -4.86 2.89 -11.63
CA ASP A 135 -5.22 3.45 -10.32
C ASP A 135 -4.19 4.48 -9.86
N VAL A 136 -2.90 4.23 -10.12
CA VAL A 136 -1.82 5.16 -9.80
C VAL A 136 -1.90 6.41 -10.66
N VAL A 137 -2.08 6.27 -11.98
CA VAL A 137 -2.19 7.41 -12.90
C VAL A 137 -3.45 8.24 -12.61
N ASN A 138 -4.59 7.60 -12.34
CA ASN A 138 -5.83 8.29 -11.98
C ASN A 138 -5.70 9.05 -10.65
N LYS A 139 -4.94 8.52 -9.68
CA LYS A 139 -4.78 9.14 -8.37
C LYS A 139 -3.76 10.27 -8.35
N LEU A 140 -2.61 10.08 -9.00
CA LEU A 140 -1.45 10.98 -8.92
C LEU A 140 -1.24 11.83 -10.18
N GLY A 141 -2.02 11.58 -11.23
CA GLY A 141 -1.80 12.14 -12.56
C GLY A 141 -0.72 11.41 -13.34
N GLU A 142 -0.56 11.81 -14.60
CA GLU A 142 0.59 11.39 -15.39
C GLU A 142 1.87 12.04 -14.85
N THR A 143 2.97 11.28 -14.85
CA THR A 143 4.29 11.80 -14.54
C THR A 143 5.11 11.97 -15.81
N SER A 144 5.99 12.97 -15.85
CA SER A 144 6.99 13.10 -16.91
C SER A 144 8.15 12.10 -16.79
N ARG A 145 8.27 11.42 -15.64
CA ARG A 145 9.35 10.45 -15.34
C ARG A 145 8.85 9.02 -15.48
N ILE A 146 8.55 8.62 -16.72
CA ILE A 146 8.17 7.25 -17.08
C ILE A 146 9.36 6.58 -17.77
N ILE A 147 9.86 5.50 -17.18
CA ILE A 147 10.91 4.67 -17.80
C ILE A 147 10.27 3.33 -18.18
N LYS A 148 10.36 2.96 -19.46
CA LYS A 148 9.91 1.67 -19.97
C LYS A 148 11.12 0.88 -20.46
N GLY A 149 11.32 -0.33 -19.97
CA GLY A 149 12.46 -1.15 -20.35
C GLY A 149 12.57 -2.45 -19.56
N ARG A 150 13.27 -3.43 -20.11
CA ARG A 150 13.49 -4.76 -19.49
C ARG A 150 12.21 -5.45 -19.03
N GLY A 151 11.12 -5.28 -19.79
CA GLY A 151 9.82 -5.87 -19.45
C GLY A 151 9.08 -5.17 -18.30
N MET A 152 9.50 -3.96 -17.90
CA MET A 152 8.91 -3.20 -16.81
C MET A 152 8.56 -1.76 -17.22
N ILE A 153 7.65 -1.15 -16.46
CA ILE A 153 7.27 0.26 -16.51
C ILE A 153 7.46 0.85 -15.11
N ASN A 154 8.29 1.89 -15.02
CA ASN A 154 8.56 2.60 -13.78
C ASN A 154 7.93 3.99 -13.85
N LEU A 155 7.00 4.26 -12.94
CA LEU A 155 6.41 5.60 -12.76
C LEU A 155 7.05 6.26 -11.55
N THR A 156 7.72 7.40 -11.74
CA THR A 156 8.36 8.13 -10.64
C THR A 156 7.65 9.45 -10.35
N TYR A 157 7.33 9.70 -9.09
CA TYR A 157 6.66 10.89 -8.59
C TYR A 157 7.46 11.53 -7.46
N THR A 158 7.38 12.85 -7.33
CA THR A 158 7.78 13.53 -6.10
C THR A 158 6.54 13.79 -5.27
N ILE A 159 6.46 13.18 -4.09
CA ILE A 159 5.35 13.32 -3.14
C ILE A 159 5.91 13.97 -1.88
N LYS A 160 5.64 15.27 -1.69
CA LYS A 160 6.28 16.11 -0.67
C LYS A 160 7.82 16.02 -0.75
N SER A 161 8.47 15.56 0.31
CA SER A 161 9.93 15.41 0.41
C SER A 161 10.45 14.04 -0.03
N SER A 162 9.56 13.16 -0.51
CA SER A 162 9.91 11.81 -0.92
C SER A 162 9.84 11.69 -2.44
N THR A 163 10.81 11.02 -3.04
CA THR A 163 10.67 10.53 -4.42
C THR A 163 10.22 9.08 -4.37
N VAL A 164 9.20 8.78 -5.16
CA VAL A 164 8.43 7.55 -5.09
C VAL A 164 8.41 6.90 -6.45
N THR A 165 8.78 5.62 -6.54
CA THR A 165 8.76 4.87 -7.79
C THR A 165 7.86 3.66 -7.68
N PHE A 166 6.88 3.58 -8.57
CA PHE A 166 5.99 2.45 -8.76
C PHE A 166 6.46 1.62 -9.95
N VAL A 167 6.58 0.31 -9.77
CA VAL A 167 7.15 -0.60 -10.76
C VAL A 167 6.11 -1.65 -11.17
N PHE A 168 5.78 -1.66 -12.45
CA PHE A 168 4.79 -2.54 -13.07
C PHE A 168 5.44 -3.43 -14.12
N PRO A 169 5.01 -4.68 -14.28
CA PRO A 169 5.37 -5.50 -15.42
C PRO A 169 4.73 -4.93 -16.69
N MET A 170 5.44 -5.00 -17.81
CA MET A 170 4.95 -4.56 -19.11
C MET A 170 4.20 -5.70 -19.80
N HIS A 171 2.89 -5.76 -19.59
CA HIS A 171 1.98 -6.67 -20.30
C HIS A 171 1.39 -6.02 -21.55
N LYS A 172 0.92 -6.85 -22.51
CA LYS A 172 0.22 -6.39 -23.71
C LYS A 172 -1.01 -5.54 -23.37
N ASN A 173 -1.74 -5.93 -22.32
CA ASN A 173 -2.86 -5.17 -21.77
C ASN A 173 -2.38 -4.33 -20.57
N GLN A 174 -2.49 -3.01 -20.65
CA GLN A 174 -2.09 -2.11 -19.56
C GLN A 174 -2.97 -2.25 -18.32
N ASN A 175 -4.23 -2.67 -18.47
CA ASN A 175 -5.16 -2.83 -17.35
C ASN A 175 -4.87 -4.09 -16.52
N GLU A 176 -4.05 -5.00 -17.03
CA GLU A 176 -3.59 -6.18 -16.29
C GLU A 176 -2.30 -5.92 -15.51
N GLN A 177 -1.70 -4.73 -15.69
CA GLN A 177 -0.43 -4.38 -15.05
C GLN A 177 -0.66 -3.99 -13.60
N LYS A 178 -0.31 -4.92 -12.71
CA LYS A 178 -0.40 -4.75 -11.27
C LYS A 178 0.97 -4.43 -10.68
N LEU A 179 1.00 -3.57 -9.68
CA LEU A 179 2.23 -3.13 -9.02
C LEU A 179 2.98 -4.33 -8.42
N THR A 180 4.26 -4.46 -8.73
CA THR A 180 5.13 -5.55 -8.26
C THR A 180 6.21 -5.07 -7.30
N GLN A 181 6.55 -3.79 -7.39
CA GLN A 181 7.49 -3.15 -6.51
C GLN A 181 7.12 -1.67 -6.32
N TYR A 182 7.43 -1.18 -5.13
CA TYR A 182 7.25 0.20 -4.71
C TYR A 182 8.49 0.64 -3.95
N SER A 183 9.00 1.85 -4.20
CA SER A 183 10.14 2.38 -3.45
C SER A 183 9.97 3.85 -3.12
N ILE A 184 10.49 4.24 -1.97
CA ILE A 184 10.65 5.64 -1.57
C ILE A 184 12.11 5.94 -1.29
N HIS A 185 12.55 7.14 -1.64
CA HIS A 185 13.89 7.63 -1.33
C HIS A 185 13.84 9.11 -1.00
N THR A 186 14.86 9.56 -0.26
CA THR A 186 15.08 10.99 -0.03
C THR A 186 15.26 11.69 -1.36
N THR A 187 14.50 12.76 -1.59
CA THR A 187 14.70 13.59 -2.77
C THR A 187 16.11 14.21 -2.72
N PRO A 188 16.86 14.24 -3.84
CA PRO A 188 18.17 14.88 -3.93
C PRO A 188 18.17 16.36 -3.54
#